data_AF-X0QPM8-F1
#
_entry.id   AF-X0QPM8-F1
#
_cell.length_a   1.000
_cell.length_b   1.000
_cell.length_c   1.000
_cell.angle_alpha   90.00
_cell.angle_beta   90.00
_cell.angle_gamma   90.00
#
_symmetry.space_group_name_H-M   'P 1'
#
loop_
_entity.id
_entity.type
_entity.pdbx_description
1 polymer ?
#
loop_
_entity_poly.entity_id
_entity_poly.type
_entity_poly.pdbx_seq_one_letter_code
_entity_poly.pdbx_strand_id
1 'polypeptide(L)'
;MGLSQKDLAAGICTQATISLIEKQNKLPSIRILMNLCERLNIHIDDVIVNSRQSEIRNQLNEVRQHIIQGNFDAAKNQLDRIKARKVSDRFLLKQIYAYNGLISLLFKMDGDKAIFYFNQALNQRANGIIQQDVVAIAGLILAYIQKSDLDAATSYVQQLQSMVHSRHSKIFMDAETKLFVDYALSVALFKAGNVAGAKSYIDQGIEIAKAKQTILFLAVFYGLSAFYGQPQTAKDQVIALAMAEVVHTDLARLLFNHDIALKQWF
;
A
#
# COMPACT_ATOMS: atom_id res chain seq x y z
N MET A 1 18.83 30.10 -32.90
CA MET A 1 18.84 31.52 -32.52
C MET A 1 18.41 31.58 -31.06
N GLY A 2 19.35 31.80 -30.13
CA GLY A 2 19.11 31.65 -28.70
C GLY A 2 19.27 32.99 -27.99
N LEU A 3 18.31 33.33 -27.12
CA LEU A 3 18.43 34.46 -26.19
C LEU A 3 19.73 34.33 -25.38
N SER A 4 20.43 35.44 -25.14
CA SER A 4 21.56 35.40 -24.21
C SER A 4 21.06 35.18 -22.78
N GLN A 5 21.88 34.63 -21.88
CA GLN A 5 21.50 34.47 -20.48
C GLN A 5 21.08 35.80 -19.83
N LYS A 6 21.64 36.92 -20.30
CA LYS A 6 21.30 38.26 -19.82
C LYS A 6 19.89 38.66 -20.27
N ASP A 7 19.55 38.39 -21.52
CA ASP A 7 18.22 38.67 -22.08
C ASP A 7 17.16 37.75 -21.47
N LEU A 8 17.52 36.49 -21.23
CA LEU A 8 16.66 35.52 -20.55
C LEU A 8 16.42 35.92 -19.07
N ALA A 9 17.43 36.46 -18.39
CA ALA A 9 17.30 36.89 -17.00
C ALA A 9 16.52 38.21 -16.80
N ALA A 10 16.52 39.11 -17.78
CA ALA A 10 16.04 40.48 -17.65
C ALA A 10 14.63 40.59 -17.03
N GLY A 11 14.47 41.25 -15.89
CA GLY A 11 13.16 41.41 -15.22
C GLY A 11 12.58 40.13 -14.59
N ILE A 12 13.32 39.01 -14.60
CA ILE A 12 12.91 37.74 -13.98
C ILE A 12 13.85 37.36 -12.82
N CYS A 13 15.15 37.31 -13.10
CA CYS A 13 16.19 36.99 -12.11
C CYS A 13 17.54 37.59 -12.54
N THR A 14 18.64 37.22 -11.88
CA THR A 14 19.97 37.66 -12.30
C THR A 14 20.55 36.69 -13.32
N GLN A 15 21.45 37.17 -14.19
CA GLN A 15 22.20 36.31 -15.11
C GLN A 15 22.96 35.19 -14.36
N ALA A 16 23.47 35.50 -13.16
CA ALA A 16 24.12 34.50 -12.31
C ALA A 16 23.15 33.37 -11.91
N THR A 17 21.88 33.69 -11.63
CA THR A 17 20.84 32.70 -11.35
C THR A 17 20.57 31.80 -12.56
N ILE A 18 20.49 32.36 -13.78
CA ILE A 18 20.38 31.55 -15.02
C ILE A 18 21.59 30.63 -15.18
N SER A 19 22.81 31.17 -15.02
CA SER A 19 24.03 30.35 -15.10
C SER A 19 24.08 29.25 -14.02
N LEU A 20 23.50 29.46 -12.83
CA LEU A 20 23.41 28.45 -11.78
C LEU A 20 22.36 27.37 -12.10
N ILE A 21 21.22 27.77 -12.66
CA ILE A 21 20.19 26.83 -13.14
C ILE A 21 20.79 25.91 -14.21
N GLU A 22 21.51 26.48 -15.19
CA GLU A 22 22.10 25.72 -16.29
C GLU A 22 23.30 24.84 -15.88
N LYS A 23 24.16 25.31 -14.95
CA LYS A 23 25.41 24.61 -14.60
C LYS A 23 25.35 23.70 -13.37
N GLN A 24 24.45 23.98 -12.42
CA GLN A 24 24.47 23.32 -11.09
C GLN A 24 23.15 22.64 -10.73
N ASN A 25 22.22 22.49 -11.70
CA ASN A 25 20.93 21.83 -11.49
C ASN A 25 20.16 22.43 -10.29
N LYS A 26 20.32 23.74 -10.06
CA LYS A 26 19.69 24.44 -8.95
C LYS A 26 18.22 24.68 -9.30
N LEU A 27 17.32 24.10 -8.51
CA LEU A 27 15.87 24.30 -8.70
C LEU A 27 15.51 25.78 -8.45
N PRO A 28 15.02 26.51 -9.45
CA PRO A 28 14.50 27.86 -9.25
C PRO A 28 13.19 27.83 -8.47
N SER A 29 12.77 28.98 -7.95
CA SER A 29 11.41 29.10 -7.43
C SER A 29 10.39 28.94 -8.56
N ILE A 30 9.18 28.47 -8.24
CA ILE A 30 8.12 28.26 -9.24
C ILE A 30 7.81 29.53 -10.04
N ARG A 31 7.87 30.70 -9.39
CA ARG A 31 7.69 32.01 -10.02
C ARG A 31 8.76 32.30 -11.09
N ILE A 32 10.03 32.01 -10.78
CA ILE A 32 11.13 32.19 -11.74
C ILE A 32 10.96 31.18 -12.89
N LEU A 33 10.62 29.94 -12.59
CA LEU A 33 10.42 28.89 -13.59
C LEU A 33 9.31 29.27 -14.59
N MET A 34 8.13 29.66 -14.10
CA MET A 34 7.00 30.07 -14.94
C MET A 34 7.34 31.25 -15.85
N ASN A 35 7.96 32.30 -15.30
CA ASN A 35 8.34 33.47 -16.08
C ASN A 35 9.39 33.15 -17.17
N LEU A 36 10.30 32.21 -16.89
CA LEU A 36 11.27 31.74 -17.88
C LEU A 36 10.60 30.90 -18.96
N CYS A 37 9.63 30.04 -18.59
CA CYS A 37 8.86 29.24 -19.54
C CYS A 37 8.06 30.12 -20.50
N GLU A 38 7.38 31.14 -19.96
CA GLU A 38 6.65 32.12 -20.76
C GLU A 38 7.56 32.84 -21.75
N ARG A 39 8.74 33.30 -21.30
CA ARG A 39 9.72 33.99 -22.17
C ARG A 39 10.29 33.10 -23.28
N LEU A 40 10.47 31.81 -22.98
CA LEU A 40 10.94 30.82 -23.94
C LEU A 40 9.82 30.24 -24.81
N ASN A 41 8.57 30.65 -24.57
CA ASN A 41 7.38 30.13 -25.22
C ASN A 41 7.29 28.58 -25.15
N ILE A 42 7.59 28.04 -23.96
CA ILE A 42 7.52 26.61 -23.64
C ILE A 42 6.47 26.40 -22.56
N HIS A 43 5.76 25.27 -22.61
CA HIS A 43 4.80 24.95 -21.56
C HIS A 43 5.56 24.56 -20.29
N ILE A 44 5.04 24.96 -19.13
CA ILE A 44 5.67 24.62 -17.85
C ILE A 44 5.79 23.09 -17.69
N ASP A 45 4.84 22.33 -18.25
CA ASP A 45 4.84 20.86 -18.25
C ASP A 45 5.98 20.26 -19.09
N ASP A 46 6.50 20.99 -20.07
CA ASP A 46 7.65 20.56 -20.89
C ASP A 46 8.98 20.79 -20.15
N VAL A 47 8.99 21.68 -19.15
CA VAL A 47 10.16 22.07 -18.35
C VAL A 47 10.19 21.36 -17.00
N ILE A 48 9.02 21.05 -16.44
CA ILE A 48 8.88 20.10 -15.36
C ILE A 48 9.30 18.76 -15.94
N VAL A 49 10.59 18.46 -15.82
CA VAL A 49 11.09 17.11 -16.07
C VAL A 49 10.24 16.21 -15.18
N ASN A 50 9.47 15.32 -15.81
CA ASN A 50 8.94 14.13 -15.17
C ASN A 50 10.16 13.37 -14.67
N SER A 51 10.63 13.74 -13.46
CA SER A 51 11.76 13.10 -12.85
C SER A 51 11.45 11.61 -12.84
N ARG A 52 12.45 10.78 -13.05
CA ARG A 52 12.28 9.33 -12.93
C ARG A 52 11.53 8.93 -11.65
N GLN A 53 11.66 9.72 -10.57
CA GLN A 53 10.92 9.55 -9.32
C GLN A 53 9.41 9.83 -9.43
N SER A 54 8.99 10.86 -10.19
CA SER A 54 7.57 11.13 -10.42
C SER A 54 6.93 10.05 -11.29
N GLU A 55 7.66 9.54 -12.31
CA GLU A 55 7.21 8.40 -13.10
C GLU A 55 7.02 7.15 -12.24
N ILE A 56 8.02 6.82 -11.40
CA ILE A 56 7.92 5.69 -10.45
C ILE A 56 6.75 5.89 -9.49
N ARG A 57 6.51 7.11 -9.00
CA ARG A 57 5.38 7.41 -8.11
C ARG A 57 4.04 7.15 -8.79
N ASN A 58 3.88 7.55 -10.06
CA ASN A 58 2.67 7.29 -10.83
C ASN A 58 2.48 5.79 -11.06
N GLN A 59 3.55 5.07 -11.43
CA GLN A 59 3.51 3.61 -11.58
C GLN A 59 3.14 2.91 -10.26
N LEU A 60 3.65 3.38 -9.12
CA LEU A 60 3.30 2.83 -7.81
C LEU A 60 1.84 3.11 -7.42
N ASN A 61 1.30 4.27 -7.79
CA ASN A 61 -0.12 4.56 -7.59
C ASN A 61 -0.99 3.60 -8.40
N GLU A 62 -0.64 3.31 -9.64
CA GLU A 62 -1.35 2.34 -10.48
C GLU A 62 -1.24 0.90 -9.92
N VAL A 63 -0.05 0.48 -9.48
CA VAL A 63 0.15 -0.79 -8.76
C VAL A 63 -0.77 -0.88 -7.54
N ARG A 64 -0.88 0.21 -6.75
CA ARG A 64 -1.78 0.26 -5.60
C ARG A 64 -3.24 0.07 -6.02
N GLN A 65 -3.69 0.71 -7.10
CA GLN A 65 -5.05 0.54 -7.60
C GLN A 65 -5.33 -0.91 -8.02
N HIS A 66 -4.39 -1.55 -8.71
CA HIS A 66 -4.50 -2.96 -9.06
C HIS A 66 -4.59 -3.85 -7.81
N ILE A 67 -3.80 -3.60 -6.77
CA ILE A 67 -3.87 -4.34 -5.50
C ILE A 67 -5.25 -4.18 -4.85
N ILE A 68 -5.79 -2.97 -4.79
CA ILE A 68 -7.09 -2.68 -4.17
C ILE A 68 -8.23 -3.38 -4.91
N GLN A 69 -8.12 -3.47 -6.23
CA GLN A 69 -9.08 -4.16 -7.09
C GLN A 69 -8.91 -5.69 -7.08
N GLY A 70 -7.90 -6.24 -6.40
CA GLY A 70 -7.59 -7.67 -6.43
C GLY A 70 -6.87 -8.13 -7.71
N ASN A 71 -6.51 -7.21 -8.60
CA ASN A 71 -5.83 -7.47 -9.87
C ASN A 71 -4.32 -7.72 -9.67
N PHE A 72 -3.97 -8.76 -8.91
CA PHE A 72 -2.59 -8.98 -8.47
C PHE A 72 -1.61 -9.32 -9.60
N ASP A 73 -2.05 -9.98 -10.67
CA ASP A 73 -1.21 -10.22 -11.85
C ASP A 73 -0.82 -8.90 -12.54
N ALA A 74 -1.78 -8.00 -12.72
CA ALA A 74 -1.52 -6.67 -13.28
C ALA A 74 -0.59 -5.85 -12.38
N ALA A 75 -0.86 -5.86 -11.07
CA ALA A 75 0.00 -5.23 -10.07
C ALA A 75 1.44 -5.75 -10.14
N LYS A 76 1.62 -7.08 -10.23
CA LYS A 76 2.94 -7.71 -10.30
C LYS A 76 3.68 -7.35 -11.59
N ASN A 77 3.00 -7.47 -12.73
CA ASN A 77 3.56 -7.16 -14.04
C ASN A 77 4.02 -5.70 -14.12
N GLN A 78 3.26 -4.78 -13.53
CA GLN A 78 3.63 -3.38 -13.48
C GLN A 78 4.77 -3.11 -12.50
N LEU A 79 4.72 -3.69 -11.30
CA LEU A 79 5.75 -3.53 -10.29
C LEU A 79 7.11 -4.06 -10.77
N ASP A 80 7.14 -5.14 -11.54
CA ASP A 80 8.36 -5.72 -12.11
C ASP A 80 9.07 -4.82 -13.14
N ARG A 81 8.35 -3.89 -13.75
CA ARG A 81 8.95 -2.88 -14.64
C ARG A 81 9.79 -1.88 -13.83
N ILE A 82 9.50 -1.72 -12.54
CA ILE A 82 10.21 -0.82 -11.64
C ILE A 82 11.50 -1.50 -11.16
N LYS A 83 12.63 -1.08 -11.70
CA LYS A 83 13.96 -1.58 -11.28
C LYS A 83 14.32 -0.99 -9.91
N ALA A 84 13.91 -1.65 -8.82
CA ALA A 84 14.14 -1.21 -7.43
C ALA A 84 15.59 -0.77 -7.15
N ARG A 85 16.59 -1.50 -7.68
CA ARG A 85 18.02 -1.17 -7.53
C ARG A 85 18.42 0.21 -8.08
N LYS A 86 17.60 0.80 -8.96
CA LYS A 86 17.81 2.11 -9.57
C LYS A 86 16.99 3.22 -8.89
N VAL A 87 16.26 2.91 -7.83
CA VAL A 87 15.46 3.86 -7.06
C VAL A 87 16.28 4.32 -5.86
N SER A 88 16.61 5.60 -5.81
CA SER A 88 17.37 6.19 -4.70
C SER A 88 16.47 6.74 -3.58
N ASP A 89 15.21 7.03 -3.90
CA ASP A 89 14.23 7.54 -2.94
C ASP A 89 13.78 6.41 -2.00
N ARG A 90 14.05 6.59 -0.70
CA ARG A 90 13.72 5.58 0.33
C ARG A 90 12.22 5.41 0.55
N PHE A 91 11.43 6.47 0.34
CA PHE A 91 9.98 6.40 0.45
C PHE A 91 9.40 5.56 -0.68
N LEU A 92 9.86 5.77 -1.92
CA LEU A 92 9.47 4.95 -3.07
C LEU A 92 9.96 3.51 -2.92
N LEU A 93 11.18 3.29 -2.45
CA LEU A 93 11.68 1.93 -2.13
C LEU A 93 10.82 1.23 -1.08
N LYS A 94 10.41 1.95 -0.02
CA LYS A 94 9.51 1.39 1.01
C LYS A 94 8.20 0.91 0.39
N GLN A 95 7.59 1.72 -0.48
CA GLN A 95 6.36 1.34 -1.19
C GLN A 95 6.57 0.11 -2.09
N ILE A 96 7.66 0.07 -2.87
CA ILE A 96 7.99 -1.08 -3.72
C ILE A 96 8.07 -2.36 -2.89
N TYR A 97 8.75 -2.33 -1.75
CA TYR A 97 8.87 -3.48 -0.88
C TYR A 97 7.53 -3.85 -0.22
N ALA A 98 6.76 -2.88 0.26
CA ALA A 98 5.43 -3.13 0.83
C ALA A 98 4.49 -3.79 -0.20
N TYR A 99 4.49 -3.34 -1.45
CA TYR A 99 3.66 -3.93 -2.51
C TYR A 99 4.15 -5.32 -2.94
N ASN A 100 5.46 -5.56 -3.00
CA ASN A 100 5.98 -6.91 -3.19
C ASN A 100 5.59 -7.86 -2.05
N GLY A 101 5.59 -7.35 -0.81
CA GLY A 101 5.11 -8.07 0.36
C GLY A 101 3.63 -8.43 0.25
N LEU A 102 2.78 -7.46 -0.09
CA LEU A 102 1.34 -7.68 -0.28
C LEU A 102 1.05 -8.70 -1.40
N ILE A 103 1.74 -8.61 -2.54
CA ILE A 103 1.56 -9.57 -3.63
C ILE A 103 2.04 -10.97 -3.21
N SER A 104 3.18 -11.07 -2.52
CA SER A 104 3.68 -12.36 -2.03
C SER A 104 2.71 -12.99 -1.03
N LEU A 105 2.16 -12.18 -0.12
CA LEU A 105 1.23 -12.59 0.92
C LEU A 105 -0.13 -13.01 0.35
N LEU A 106 -0.77 -12.13 -0.42
CA LEU A 106 -2.19 -12.23 -0.79
C LEU A 106 -2.44 -12.98 -2.09
N PHE A 107 -1.44 -13.03 -2.98
CA PHE A 107 -1.57 -13.67 -4.28
C PHE A 107 -0.74 -14.94 -4.39
N LYS A 108 0.51 -14.92 -3.96
CA LYS A 108 1.38 -16.10 -4.05
C LYS A 108 1.31 -17.02 -2.84
N MET A 109 0.65 -16.58 -1.75
CA MET A 109 0.57 -17.30 -0.48
C MET A 109 1.95 -17.73 0.03
N ASP A 110 2.96 -16.89 -0.21
CA ASP A 110 4.37 -17.14 0.10
C ASP A 110 4.76 -16.29 1.32
N GLY A 111 4.51 -16.84 2.50
CA GLY A 111 4.75 -16.17 3.78
C GLY A 111 6.23 -15.81 3.99
N ASP A 112 7.16 -16.64 3.52
CA ASP A 112 8.60 -16.38 3.63
C ASP A 112 9.01 -15.15 2.80
N LYS A 113 8.60 -15.08 1.52
CA LYS A 113 8.86 -13.90 0.70
C LYS A 113 8.13 -12.67 1.22
N ALA A 114 6.91 -12.82 1.72
CA ALA A 114 6.17 -11.72 2.34
C ALA A 114 6.95 -11.14 3.52
N ILE A 115 7.41 -11.99 4.46
CA ILE A 115 8.24 -11.57 5.60
C ILE A 115 9.51 -10.86 5.14
N PHE A 116 10.21 -11.43 4.15
CA PHE A 116 11.42 -10.80 3.60
C PHE A 116 11.13 -9.38 3.08
N TYR A 117 10.09 -9.20 2.26
CA TYR A 117 9.77 -7.92 1.66
C TYR A 117 9.26 -6.89 2.69
N PHE A 118 8.42 -7.29 3.64
CA PHE A 118 7.96 -6.38 4.68
C PHE A 118 9.10 -5.91 5.58
N ASN A 119 10.04 -6.80 5.94
CA ASN A 119 11.24 -6.41 6.65
C ASN A 119 12.13 -5.46 5.83
N GLN A 120 12.26 -5.69 4.52
CA GLN A 120 12.96 -4.74 3.63
C GLN A 120 12.28 -3.36 3.59
N ALA A 121 10.95 -3.33 3.62
CA ALA A 121 10.18 -2.08 3.70
C ALA A 121 10.47 -1.33 5.00
N LEU A 122 10.39 -2.01 6.15
CA LEU A 122 10.67 -1.42 7.47
C LEU A 122 12.12 -0.93 7.61
N ASN A 123 13.07 -1.60 6.95
CA ASN A 123 14.47 -1.18 6.92
C ASN A 123 14.70 0.12 6.12
N GLN A 124 13.75 0.54 5.27
CA GLN A 124 13.82 1.83 4.59
C GLN A 124 13.47 2.96 5.57
N ARG A 125 14.46 3.46 6.31
CA ARG A 125 14.24 4.58 7.25
C ARG A 125 13.80 5.83 6.49
N ALA A 126 12.54 6.22 6.70
CA ALA A 126 11.94 7.48 6.28
C ALA A 126 11.88 8.43 7.49
N ASN A 127 11.64 9.73 7.25
CA ASN A 127 11.43 10.69 8.33
C ASN A 127 10.08 10.44 8.98
N GLY A 128 10.09 9.76 10.13
CA GLY A 128 8.88 9.42 10.89
C GLY A 128 8.19 8.13 10.39
N ILE A 129 7.14 7.76 11.13
CA ILE A 129 6.29 6.61 10.81
C ILE A 129 5.31 7.04 9.72
N ILE A 130 5.20 6.23 8.66
CA ILE A 130 4.26 6.45 7.57
C ILE A 130 3.33 5.26 7.40
N GLN A 131 2.29 5.43 6.57
CA GLN A 131 1.30 4.40 6.27
C GLN A 131 1.91 3.05 5.85
N GLN A 132 3.03 3.06 5.11
CA GLN A 132 3.68 1.82 4.67
C GLN A 132 4.32 1.02 5.82
N ASP A 133 4.67 1.67 6.93
CA ASP A 133 5.14 0.95 8.13
C ASP A 133 4.00 0.14 8.76
N VAL A 134 2.81 0.74 8.80
CA VAL A 134 1.60 0.09 9.28
C VAL A 134 1.20 -1.07 8.37
N VAL A 135 1.24 -0.88 7.05
CA VAL A 135 1.00 -1.96 6.07
C VAL A 135 2.01 -3.09 6.26
N ALA A 136 3.30 -2.78 6.41
CA ALA A 136 4.32 -3.81 6.56
C ALA A 136 4.14 -4.64 7.84
N ILE A 137 3.82 -4.01 8.97
CA ILE A 137 3.59 -4.73 10.22
C ILE A 137 2.29 -5.56 10.16
N ALA A 138 1.20 -5.00 9.62
CA ALA A 138 -0.03 -5.75 9.39
C ALA A 138 0.21 -6.96 8.47
N GLY A 139 1.04 -6.78 7.44
CA GLY A 139 1.47 -7.86 6.55
C GLY A 139 2.30 -8.94 7.24
N LEU A 140 3.21 -8.56 8.16
CA LEU A 140 3.99 -9.51 8.95
C LEU A 140 3.10 -10.37 9.85
N ILE A 141 2.10 -9.77 10.51
CA ILE A 141 1.11 -10.52 11.32
C ILE A 141 0.51 -11.66 10.48
N LEU A 142 -0.01 -11.33 9.30
CA LEU A 142 -0.65 -12.31 8.41
C LEU A 142 0.35 -13.33 7.86
N ALA A 143 1.58 -12.91 7.53
CA ALA A 143 2.60 -13.81 7.02
C ALA A 143 3.06 -14.83 8.08
N TYR A 144 3.20 -14.42 9.35
CA TYR A 144 3.51 -15.35 10.44
C TYR A 144 2.33 -16.29 10.75
N ILE A 145 1.09 -15.81 10.60
CA ILE A 145 -0.11 -16.69 10.66
C ILE A 145 -0.10 -17.72 9.53
N GLN A 146 0.27 -17.36 8.29
CA GLN A 146 0.46 -18.34 7.20
C GLN A 146 1.46 -19.42 7.58
N LYS A 147 2.51 -19.04 8.31
CA LYS A 147 3.55 -19.93 8.78
C LYS A 147 3.19 -20.70 10.06
N SER A 148 1.96 -20.54 10.56
CA SER A 148 1.52 -21.13 11.83
C SER A 148 2.36 -20.73 13.05
N ASP A 149 3.04 -19.58 12.98
CA ASP A 149 3.84 -19.01 14.07
C ASP A 149 3.04 -17.87 14.75
N LEU A 150 2.15 -18.28 15.65
CA LEU A 150 1.24 -17.36 16.32
C LEU A 150 1.94 -16.46 17.35
N ASP A 151 3.04 -16.92 17.94
CA ASP A 151 3.81 -16.15 18.93
C ASP A 151 4.50 -14.94 18.26
N ALA A 152 5.13 -15.17 17.10
CA ALA A 152 5.67 -14.08 16.30
C ALA A 152 4.57 -13.11 15.85
N ALA A 153 3.46 -13.63 15.33
CA ALA A 153 2.33 -12.80 14.91
C ALA A 153 1.79 -11.92 16.06
N THR A 154 1.68 -12.48 17.27
CA THR A 154 1.20 -11.76 18.47
C THR A 154 2.14 -10.62 18.87
N SER A 155 3.45 -10.81 18.74
CA SER A 155 4.45 -9.75 18.98
C SER A 155 4.25 -8.56 18.04
N TYR A 156 3.96 -8.82 16.75
CA TYR A 156 3.65 -7.76 15.77
C TYR A 156 2.27 -7.13 15.98
N VAL A 157 1.27 -7.87 16.49
CA VAL A 157 -0.03 -7.29 16.90
C VAL A 157 0.18 -6.21 17.96
N GLN A 158 0.96 -6.50 19.01
CA GLN A 158 1.25 -5.54 20.07
C GLN A 158 1.97 -4.30 19.52
N GLN A 159 2.95 -4.51 18.65
CA GLN A 159 3.65 -3.42 17.97
C GLN A 159 2.70 -2.55 17.16
N LEU A 160 1.84 -3.16 16.34
CA LEU A 160 0.87 -2.44 15.50
C LEU A 160 -0.13 -1.64 16.34
N GLN A 161 -0.68 -2.25 17.39
CA GLN A 161 -1.61 -1.57 18.29
C GLN A 161 -0.96 -0.37 18.99
N SER A 162 0.32 -0.49 19.40
CA SER A 162 1.05 0.63 19.99
C SER A 162 1.25 1.80 19.03
N MET A 163 1.49 1.50 17.74
CA MET A 163 1.64 2.51 16.69
C MET A 163 0.33 3.23 16.39
N VAL A 164 -0.78 2.49 16.30
CA VAL A 164 -2.09 3.05 15.94
C VAL A 164 -2.71 3.85 17.09
N HIS A 165 -2.48 3.45 18.35
CA HIS A 165 -3.06 4.11 19.53
C HIS A 165 -2.13 5.14 20.19
N SER A 166 -0.95 5.39 19.61
CA SER A 166 -0.01 6.38 20.13
C SER A 166 -0.63 7.78 20.15
N ARG A 167 -0.71 8.39 21.35
CA ARG A 167 -1.19 9.77 21.54
C ARG A 167 -0.23 10.81 20.95
N HIS A 168 1.01 10.44 20.66
CA HIS A 168 2.08 11.37 20.24
C HIS A 168 2.25 11.44 18.72
N SER A 169 1.70 10.48 17.97
CA SER A 169 1.79 10.44 16.51
C SER A 169 0.50 9.89 15.91
N LYS A 170 -0.39 10.78 15.44
CA LYS A 170 -1.51 10.37 14.58
C LYS A 170 -0.95 9.96 13.22
N ILE A 171 -0.82 8.65 13.00
CA ILE A 171 -0.45 8.11 11.69
C ILE A 171 -1.66 8.29 10.77
N PHE A 172 -1.46 8.99 9.66
CA PHE A 172 -2.47 9.04 8.61
C PHE A 172 -2.55 7.68 7.92
N MET A 173 -3.77 7.14 7.85
CA MET A 173 -4.10 5.94 7.10
C MET A 173 -5.28 6.27 6.19
N ASP A 174 -5.14 5.98 4.91
CA ASP A 174 -6.31 5.90 4.03
C ASP A 174 -7.22 4.71 4.41
N ALA A 175 -8.42 4.70 3.83
CA ALA A 175 -9.43 3.71 4.16
C ALA A 175 -9.00 2.29 3.81
N GLU A 176 -8.29 2.09 2.68
CA GLU A 176 -7.84 0.76 2.28
C GLU A 176 -6.76 0.23 3.22
N THR A 177 -5.89 1.10 3.75
CA THR A 177 -4.93 0.70 4.78
C THR A 177 -5.62 0.37 6.09
N LYS A 178 -6.62 1.16 6.50
CA LYS A 178 -7.41 0.85 7.70
C LYS A 178 -8.10 -0.51 7.57
N LEU A 179 -8.70 -0.78 6.41
CA LEU A 179 -9.32 -2.08 6.10
C LEU A 179 -8.29 -3.22 6.18
N PHE A 180 -7.10 -3.04 5.62
CA PHE A 180 -6.04 -4.06 5.70
C PHE A 180 -5.54 -4.30 7.14
N VAL A 181 -5.42 -3.24 7.94
CA VAL A 181 -5.07 -3.34 9.37
C VAL A 181 -6.14 -4.08 10.16
N ASP A 182 -7.41 -3.74 9.95
CA ASP A 182 -8.54 -4.38 10.62
C ASP A 182 -8.64 -5.86 10.25
N TYR A 183 -8.37 -6.18 8.98
CA TYR A 183 -8.24 -7.55 8.53
C TYR A 183 -7.12 -8.29 9.28
N ALA A 184 -5.90 -7.76 9.30
CA ALA A 184 -4.77 -8.41 9.98
C ALA A 184 -5.03 -8.62 11.48
N LEU A 185 -5.56 -7.60 12.17
CA LEU A 185 -5.85 -7.67 13.61
C LEU A 185 -6.99 -8.63 13.92
N SER A 186 -8.06 -8.65 13.12
CA SER A 186 -9.17 -9.58 13.32
C SER A 186 -8.73 -11.03 13.18
N VAL A 187 -7.93 -11.35 12.15
CA VAL A 187 -7.41 -12.71 11.93
C VAL A 187 -6.52 -13.16 13.09
N ALA A 188 -5.59 -12.30 13.51
CA ALA A 188 -4.66 -12.62 14.59
C ALA A 188 -5.37 -12.82 15.94
N LEU A 189 -6.28 -11.91 16.29
CA LEU A 189 -7.04 -11.99 17.54
C LEU A 189 -7.92 -13.23 17.58
N PHE A 190 -8.55 -13.58 16.46
CA PHE A 190 -9.35 -14.80 16.38
C PHE A 190 -8.48 -16.06 16.56
N LYS A 191 -7.34 -16.14 15.85
CA LYS A 191 -6.40 -17.28 15.98
C LYS A 191 -5.84 -17.39 17.41
N ALA A 192 -5.70 -16.27 18.12
CA ALA A 192 -5.35 -16.23 19.54
C ALA A 192 -6.51 -16.52 20.52
N GLY A 193 -7.70 -16.87 20.02
CA GLY A 193 -8.89 -17.17 20.83
C GLY A 193 -9.66 -15.94 21.33
N ASN A 194 -9.23 -14.72 21.00
CA ASN A 194 -9.92 -13.48 21.36
C ASN A 194 -11.00 -13.11 20.32
N VAL A 195 -12.10 -13.86 20.34
CA VAL A 195 -13.22 -13.71 19.39
C VAL A 195 -13.88 -12.33 19.49
N ALA A 196 -14.08 -11.82 20.72
CA ALA A 196 -14.72 -10.52 20.93
C ALA A 196 -13.90 -9.36 20.34
N GLY A 197 -12.57 -9.40 20.55
CA GLY A 197 -11.65 -8.43 19.94
C GLY A 197 -11.64 -8.52 18.42
N ALA A 198 -11.60 -9.74 17.87
CA ALA A 198 -11.67 -9.95 16.42
C ALA A 198 -12.95 -9.37 15.82
N LYS A 199 -14.12 -9.60 16.45
CA LYS A 199 -15.41 -9.08 15.99
C LYS A 199 -15.44 -7.56 15.91
N SER A 200 -14.83 -6.85 16.86
CA SER A 200 -14.80 -5.38 16.83
C SER A 200 -14.11 -4.85 15.57
N TYR A 201 -12.99 -5.46 15.15
CA TYR A 201 -12.30 -5.07 13.93
C TYR A 201 -13.07 -5.47 12.67
N ILE A 202 -13.77 -6.60 12.69
CA ILE A 202 -14.62 -7.03 11.58
C ILE A 202 -15.77 -6.07 11.36
N ASP A 203 -16.51 -5.74 12.42
CA ASP A 203 -17.66 -4.84 12.35
C ASP A 203 -17.21 -3.44 11.85
N GLN A 204 -16.07 -2.94 12.32
CA GLN A 204 -15.45 -1.70 11.79
C GLN A 204 -15.09 -1.82 10.31
N GLY A 205 -14.49 -2.94 9.91
CA GLY A 205 -14.09 -3.21 8.53
C GLY A 205 -15.27 -3.25 7.57
N ILE A 206 -16.38 -3.89 7.97
CA ILE A 206 -17.62 -3.95 7.18
C ILE A 206 -18.16 -2.53 6.91
N GLU A 207 -18.22 -1.69 7.94
CA GLU A 207 -18.77 -0.33 7.78
C GLU A 207 -17.91 0.53 6.85
N ILE A 208 -16.58 0.46 6.98
CA ILE A 208 -15.66 1.17 6.07
C ILE A 208 -15.79 0.61 4.64
N ALA A 209 -15.84 -0.72 4.48
CA ALA A 209 -15.91 -1.36 3.17
C ALA A 209 -17.21 -1.04 2.43
N LYS A 210 -18.35 -0.98 3.14
CA LYS A 210 -19.64 -0.53 2.58
C LYS A 210 -19.55 0.93 2.12
N ALA A 211 -19.04 1.81 2.98
CA ALA A 211 -18.94 3.24 2.67
C ALA A 211 -18.01 3.52 1.48
N LYS A 212 -16.97 2.70 1.29
CA LYS A 212 -16.03 2.80 0.17
C LYS A 212 -16.39 1.97 -1.05
N GLN A 213 -17.46 1.17 -0.97
CA GLN A 213 -17.88 0.25 -2.04
C GLN A 213 -16.75 -0.69 -2.49
N THR A 214 -15.85 -1.06 -1.58
CA THR A 214 -14.71 -1.96 -1.86
C THR A 214 -15.16 -3.41 -1.76
N ILE A 215 -15.55 -3.99 -2.89
CA ILE A 215 -16.08 -5.37 -2.97
C ILE A 215 -15.11 -6.38 -2.35
N LEU A 216 -13.80 -6.24 -2.61
CA LEU A 216 -12.76 -7.13 -2.05
C LEU A 216 -12.83 -7.21 -0.52
N PHE A 217 -12.69 -6.07 0.17
CA PHE A 217 -12.68 -6.05 1.63
C PHE A 217 -14.04 -6.42 2.20
N LEU A 218 -15.14 -6.05 1.53
CA LEU A 218 -16.48 -6.43 1.96
C LEU A 218 -16.63 -7.96 1.99
N ALA A 219 -16.20 -8.64 0.92
CA ALA A 219 -16.18 -10.10 0.83
C ALA A 219 -15.38 -10.73 1.97
N VAL A 220 -14.17 -10.20 2.21
CA VAL A 220 -13.26 -10.68 3.26
C VAL A 220 -13.91 -10.58 4.65
N PHE A 221 -14.47 -9.42 5.00
CA PHE A 221 -15.05 -9.24 6.34
C PHE A 221 -16.35 -10.02 6.57
N TYR A 222 -17.18 -10.18 5.55
CA TYR A 222 -18.33 -11.09 5.64
C TYR A 222 -17.89 -12.55 5.77
N GLY A 223 -16.83 -12.97 5.07
CA GLY A 223 -16.25 -14.31 5.21
C GLY A 223 -15.71 -14.57 6.62
N LEU A 224 -14.98 -13.60 7.19
CA LEU A 224 -14.52 -13.63 8.57
C LEU A 224 -15.69 -13.75 9.55
N SER A 225 -16.75 -12.96 9.36
CA SER A 225 -17.94 -12.99 10.21
C SER A 225 -18.61 -14.36 10.21
N ALA A 226 -18.76 -14.97 9.02
CA ALA A 226 -19.35 -16.29 8.87
C ALA A 226 -18.52 -17.39 9.54
N PHE A 227 -17.19 -17.31 9.45
CA PHE A 227 -16.28 -18.32 9.98
C PHE A 227 -16.06 -18.21 11.50
N TYR A 228 -16.09 -17.00 12.08
CA TYR A 228 -15.83 -16.78 13.51
C TYR A 228 -17.08 -16.92 14.41
N GLY A 229 -18.28 -16.98 13.82
CA GLY A 229 -19.57 -17.26 14.49
C GLY A 229 -20.28 -16.00 15.05
N GLN A 230 -21.58 -15.77 14.88
CA GLN A 230 -22.70 -16.59 14.38
C GLN A 230 -23.24 -16.14 13.01
N PRO A 231 -23.85 -17.05 12.23
CA PRO A 231 -24.46 -16.74 10.94
C PRO A 231 -25.63 -15.78 11.12
N GLN A 232 -25.55 -14.57 10.54
CA GLN A 232 -26.75 -13.79 10.31
C GLN A 232 -27.55 -14.24 9.09
N THR A 233 -27.03 -15.17 8.29
CA THR A 233 -27.79 -16.20 7.54
C THR A 233 -26.82 -17.09 6.77
N ALA A 234 -27.21 -18.32 6.41
CA ALA A 234 -26.51 -19.14 5.41
C ALA A 234 -26.27 -18.36 4.09
N LYS A 235 -27.12 -17.37 3.81
CA LYS A 235 -27.02 -16.42 2.71
C LYS A 235 -25.76 -15.56 2.79
N ASP A 236 -25.35 -15.08 3.97
CA ASP A 236 -24.14 -14.26 4.13
C ASP A 236 -22.86 -15.07 3.89
N GLN A 237 -22.87 -16.34 4.27
CA GLN A 237 -21.76 -17.27 4.02
C GLN A 237 -21.63 -17.59 2.52
N VAL A 238 -22.75 -17.84 1.84
CA VAL A 238 -22.80 -18.02 0.38
C VAL A 238 -22.37 -16.74 -0.35
N ILE A 239 -22.81 -15.56 0.12
CA ILE A 239 -22.38 -14.27 -0.45
C ILE A 239 -20.88 -14.08 -0.27
N ALA A 240 -20.32 -14.35 0.91
CA ALA A 240 -18.89 -14.22 1.15
C ALA A 240 -18.06 -15.16 0.27
N LEU A 241 -18.46 -16.43 0.15
CA LEU A 241 -17.81 -17.42 -0.71
C LEU A 241 -17.91 -17.04 -2.19
N ALA A 242 -19.11 -16.66 -2.66
CA ALA A 242 -19.32 -16.21 -4.03
C ALA A 242 -18.53 -14.94 -4.34
N MET A 243 -18.43 -13.99 -3.40
CA MET A 243 -17.62 -12.79 -3.58
C MET A 243 -16.12 -13.10 -3.57
N ALA A 244 -15.64 -14.03 -2.73
CA ALA A 244 -14.24 -14.45 -2.76
C ALA A 244 -13.86 -15.11 -4.10
N GLU A 245 -14.79 -15.87 -4.69
CA GLU A 245 -14.65 -16.46 -6.03
C GLU A 245 -14.61 -15.38 -7.13
N VAL A 246 -15.52 -14.39 -7.05
CA VAL A 246 -15.61 -13.28 -8.01
C VAL A 246 -14.38 -12.37 -8.00
N VAL A 247 -13.76 -12.16 -6.83
CA VAL A 247 -12.60 -11.25 -6.71
C VAL A 247 -11.26 -12.00 -6.91
N HIS A 248 -11.29 -13.30 -7.24
CA HIS A 248 -10.09 -14.13 -7.51
C HIS A 248 -8.98 -14.00 -6.46
N THR A 249 -9.35 -13.78 -5.21
CA THR A 249 -8.38 -13.59 -4.13
C THR A 249 -8.34 -14.79 -3.19
N ASP A 250 -7.14 -15.35 -3.03
CA ASP A 250 -6.85 -16.42 -2.07
C ASP A 250 -6.90 -15.96 -0.60
N LEU A 251 -7.36 -14.74 -0.33
CA LEU A 251 -7.64 -14.22 1.01
C LEU A 251 -8.56 -15.14 1.81
N ALA A 252 -9.50 -15.83 1.16
CA ALA A 252 -10.28 -16.90 1.76
C ALA A 252 -9.40 -18.05 2.27
N ARG A 253 -8.36 -18.47 1.52
CA ARG A 253 -7.44 -19.57 1.89
C ARG A 253 -6.52 -19.24 3.07
N LEU A 254 -6.37 -17.97 3.44
CA LEU A 254 -5.73 -17.58 4.70
C LEU A 254 -6.57 -17.94 5.92
N LEU A 255 -7.90 -18.00 5.75
CA LEU A 255 -8.88 -18.25 6.80
C LEU A 255 -9.24 -19.73 6.88
N PHE A 256 -9.35 -20.36 5.72
CA PHE A 256 -9.56 -21.79 5.57
C PHE A 256 -8.18 -22.47 5.54
N ASN A 257 -7.78 -23.14 6.65
CA ASN A 257 -6.58 -24.00 6.65
C ASN A 257 -6.53 -24.85 5.37
N HIS A 258 -5.32 -25.23 4.92
CA HIS A 258 -5.03 -25.99 3.70
C HIS A 258 -5.94 -27.21 3.42
N ASP A 259 -6.65 -27.73 4.42
CA ASP A 259 -7.49 -28.93 4.35
C ASP A 259 -8.96 -28.72 3.96
N ILE A 260 -9.49 -27.49 3.93
CA ILE A 260 -10.83 -27.30 3.33
C ILE A 260 -10.64 -27.10 1.84
N ALA A 261 -10.38 -28.21 1.17
CA ALA A 261 -10.61 -28.31 -0.25
C ALA A 261 -12.04 -27.81 -0.52
N LEU A 262 -12.14 -26.68 -1.22
CA LEU A 262 -13.38 -26.22 -1.88
C LEU A 262 -14.02 -27.32 -2.77
N LYS A 263 -13.35 -28.47 -2.95
CA LYS A 263 -13.85 -29.66 -3.63
C LYS A 263 -14.92 -30.45 -2.89
N GLN A 264 -15.14 -30.26 -1.59
CA GLN A 264 -16.17 -31.04 -0.86
C GLN A 264 -17.58 -30.42 -0.87
N TRP A 265 -17.77 -29.29 -1.57
CA TRP A 265 -19.08 -28.62 -1.69
C TRP A 265 -19.50 -28.43 -3.16
N PHE A 266 -18.96 -29.27 -4.06
CA PHE A 266 -19.46 -29.48 -5.41
C PHE A 266 -20.11 -30.86 -5.53
#